data_AF-A0A4Y2NWK2-F1
#
_entry.id   AF-A0A4Y2NWK2-F1
#
_cell.length_a   1.000
_cell.length_b   1.000
_cell.length_c   1.000
_cell.angle_alpha   90.00
_cell.angle_beta   90.00
_cell.angle_gamma   90.00
#
_symmetry.space_group_name_H-M   'P 1'
#
loop_
_entity.id
_entity.type
_entity.pdbx_description
1 polymer ?
#
loop_
_entity_poly.entity_id
_entity_poly.type
_entity_poly.pdbx_seq_one_letter_code
_entity_poly.pdbx_strand_id
1 'polypeptide(L)'
;MLLGRRVNSLPPARLTIDSNLSNRKMAGYGYGLPLSRLYARYLQGDLIVTSAEGHGTDAIIYLKALSDEANELLPVFNKTSSRHYRATVGTHDWSTQNQTMGVRQLTTFNDKRRISAS
;
A
#
# COMPACT_ATOMS: atom_id res chain seq x y z
N MET A 1 -42.05 -1.37 49.00
CA MET A 1 -41.19 -2.19 48.13
C MET A 1 -40.10 -1.31 47.58
N LEU A 2 -38.91 -1.38 48.16
CA LEU A 2 -37.72 -0.65 47.73
C LEU A 2 -36.74 -1.69 47.17
N LEU A 3 -36.46 -1.70 45.87
CA LEU A 3 -35.26 -2.39 45.38
C LEU A 3 -34.51 -1.47 44.42
N GLY A 4 -33.39 -0.96 44.92
CA GLY A 4 -32.51 -0.02 44.25
C GLY A 4 -31.96 -0.60 42.94
N ARG A 5 -31.98 0.24 41.90
CA ARG A 5 -31.21 0.02 40.67
C ARG A 5 -29.73 0.13 41.03
N ARG A 6 -29.05 -1.00 41.12
CA ARG A 6 -27.58 -1.02 41.17
C ARG A 6 -27.06 -0.42 39.88
N VAL A 7 -26.37 0.70 40.01
CA VAL A 7 -25.49 1.26 38.99
C VAL A 7 -24.36 0.25 38.85
N ASN A 8 -24.40 -0.58 37.82
CA ASN A 8 -23.27 -1.44 37.49
C ASN A 8 -22.18 -0.53 36.91
N SER A 9 -21.27 -0.07 37.77
CA SER A 9 -20.01 0.52 37.33
C SER A 9 -19.31 -0.48 36.40
N LEU A 10 -19.06 -0.10 35.15
CA LEU A 10 -18.22 -0.89 34.27
C LEU A 10 -16.90 -1.19 34.99
N PRO A 11 -16.40 -2.45 34.97
CA PRO A 11 -15.07 -2.71 35.48
C PRO A 11 -14.05 -1.86 34.71
N PRO A 12 -13.05 -1.27 35.39
CA PRO A 12 -11.99 -0.57 34.69
C PRO A 12 -11.35 -1.53 33.69
N ALA A 13 -11.13 -1.06 32.46
CA ALA A 13 -10.46 -1.82 31.41
C ALA A 13 -9.05 -2.20 31.88
N ARG A 14 -8.93 -3.36 32.53
CA ARG A 14 -7.66 -3.92 32.96
C ARG A 14 -6.96 -4.39 31.70
N LEU A 15 -5.93 -3.67 31.28
CA LEU A 15 -4.94 -4.17 30.34
C LEU A 15 -4.19 -5.32 31.05
N THR A 16 -4.83 -6.48 31.14
CA THR A 16 -4.18 -7.71 31.59
C THR A 16 -3.13 -8.01 30.54
N ILE A 17 -1.86 -7.84 30.89
CA ILE A 17 -0.76 -8.39 30.09
C ILE A 17 -0.92 -9.89 30.19
N ASP A 18 -1.60 -10.46 29.20
CA ASP A 18 -1.75 -11.89 29.03
C ASP A 18 -0.38 -12.47 28.68
N SER A 19 0.07 -13.45 29.47
CA SER A 19 1.31 -14.20 29.23
C SER A 19 1.35 -14.89 27.85
N ASN A 20 0.21 -14.96 27.15
CA ASN A 20 0.10 -15.38 25.75
C ASN A 20 0.62 -14.35 24.74
N LEU A 21 0.75 -13.08 25.11
CA LEU A 21 1.38 -12.07 24.25
C LEU A 21 2.86 -12.38 24.00
N SER A 22 3.54 -13.05 24.94
CA SER A 22 4.95 -13.46 24.82
C SER A 22 5.20 -14.52 23.74
N ASN A 23 4.17 -15.23 23.27
CA ASN A 23 4.28 -16.26 22.24
C ASN A 23 3.58 -15.86 20.92
N ARG A 24 3.10 -14.62 20.83
CA ARG A 24 2.50 -14.10 19.60
C ARG A 24 3.62 -13.71 18.64
N LYS A 25 3.67 -14.36 17.47
CA LYS A 25 4.57 -13.95 16.38
C LYS A 25 4.34 -12.44 16.13
N MET A 26 5.40 -11.65 16.29
CA MET A 26 5.38 -10.20 16.07
C MET A 26 5.15 -9.82 14.60
N ALA A 27 5.24 -10.80 13.70
CA ALA A 27 4.98 -10.69 12.27
C ALA A 27 3.99 -11.79 11.83
N GLY A 28 3.14 -11.47 10.85
CA GLY A 28 2.23 -12.47 10.26
C GLY A 28 1.15 -11.93 9.34
N TYR A 29 0.64 -10.71 9.58
CA TYR A 29 -0.47 -10.17 8.78
C TYR A 29 -0.06 -9.30 7.58
N GLY A 30 1.21 -8.88 7.49
CA GLY A 30 1.69 -8.10 6.35
C GLY A 30 1.19 -6.64 6.26
N TYR A 31 0.26 -6.21 7.12
CA TYR A 31 -0.28 -4.84 7.10
C TYR A 31 0.62 -3.78 7.76
N GLY A 32 1.65 -4.19 8.51
CA GLY A 32 2.46 -3.28 9.32
C GLY A 32 3.07 -2.14 8.50
N LEU A 33 3.90 -2.46 7.51
CA LEU A 33 4.57 -1.46 6.68
C LEU A 33 3.60 -0.55 5.88
N PRO A 34 2.62 -1.09 5.11
CA PRO A 34 1.70 -0.24 4.38
C PRO A 34 0.85 0.64 5.31
N LEU A 35 0.42 0.12 6.47
CA LEU A 35 -0.37 0.89 7.44
C LEU A 35 0.47 1.98 8.12
N SER A 36 1.69 1.68 8.55
CA SER A 36 2.61 2.68 9.11
C SER A 36 2.90 3.81 8.11
N ARG A 37 3.04 3.49 6.82
CA ARG A 37 3.21 4.50 5.77
C ARG A 37 1.97 5.37 5.58
N LEU A 38 0.77 4.80 5.70
CA LEU A 38 -0.48 5.59 5.68
C LEU A 38 -0.53 6.57 6.85
N TYR A 39 -0.15 6.15 8.06
CA TYR A 39 -0.11 7.03 9.23
C TYR A 39 0.87 8.19 9.06
N ALA A 40 2.06 7.94 8.52
CA ALA A 40 3.02 9.02 8.26
C ALA A 40 2.47 10.02 7.22
N ARG A 41 1.86 9.53 6.13
CA ARG A 41 1.34 10.36 5.05
C ARG A 41 0.09 11.15 5.41
N TYR A 42 -0.68 10.68 6.39
CA TYR A 42 -1.89 11.37 6.83
C TYR A 42 -1.62 12.82 7.24
N LEU A 43 -0.47 13.11 7.83
CA LEU A 43 -0.03 14.45 8.23
C LEU A 43 1.13 14.99 7.35
N GLN A 44 1.07 14.74 6.03
CA GLN A 44 2.06 15.18 5.02
C GLN A 44 3.51 14.73 5.31
N GLY A 45 3.67 13.66 6.09
CA GLY A 45 4.93 12.95 6.26
C GLY A 45 5.14 11.87 5.19
N ASP A 46 6.14 11.02 5.41
CA ASP A 46 6.31 9.77 4.66
C ASP A 46 7.14 8.76 5.46
N LEU A 47 7.08 7.49 5.05
CA LEU A 47 7.90 6.41 5.59
C LEU A 47 8.68 5.75 4.47
N ILE A 48 10.02 5.84 4.53
CA ILE A 48 10.94 5.25 3.57
C ILE A 48 11.69 4.09 4.23
N VAL A 49 11.82 2.98 3.51
CA VAL A 49 12.60 1.82 3.94
C VAL A 49 13.69 1.58 2.92
N THR A 50 14.93 1.52 3.41
CA THR A 50 16.13 1.23 2.61
C THR A 50 16.79 0.00 3.20
N SER A 51 17.07 -1.00 2.37
CA SER A 51 17.70 -2.24 2.80
C SER A 51 19.06 -2.40 2.15
N ALA A 52 20.03 -2.85 2.93
CA ALA A 52 21.34 -3.26 2.47
C ALA A 52 21.51 -4.74 2.81
N GLU A 53 21.43 -5.61 1.79
CA GLU A 53 21.52 -7.05 1.96
C GLU A 53 22.83 -7.44 2.66
N GLY A 54 22.75 -8.30 3.67
CA GLY A 54 23.90 -8.69 4.49
C GLY A 54 24.34 -7.69 5.57
N HIS A 55 23.75 -6.49 5.60
CA HIS A 55 24.07 -5.46 6.61
C HIS A 55 22.88 -5.13 7.52
N GLY A 56 21.72 -4.83 6.94
CA GLY A 56 20.56 -4.39 7.71
C GLY A 56 19.49 -3.68 6.91
N THR A 57 18.56 -3.03 7.59
CA THR A 57 17.46 -2.28 6.98
C THR A 57 17.16 -1.04 7.82
N ASP A 58 17.19 0.11 7.18
CA ASP A 58 16.88 1.40 7.78
C ASP A 58 15.44 1.79 7.43
N ALA A 59 14.69 2.23 8.44
CA ALA A 59 13.34 2.77 8.28
C ALA A 59 13.31 4.20 8.81
N ILE A 60 13.03 5.16 7.93
CA ILE A 60 13.05 6.59 8.23
C ILE A 60 11.63 7.14 8.10
N ILE A 61 11.18 7.85 9.14
CA ILE A 61 9.89 8.53 9.18
C ILE A 61 10.12 10.03 9.10
N TYR A 62 9.53 10.67 8.09
CA TYR A 62 9.49 12.12 7.94
C TYR A 62 8.15 12.64 8.42
N LEU A 63 8.17 13.69 9.25
CA LEU A 63 6.98 14.38 9.75
C LEU A 63 7.14 15.88 9.54
N LYS A 64 6.02 16.61 9.53
CA LYS A 64 6.05 18.07 9.57
C LYS A 64 6.51 18.52 10.96
N ALA A 65 7.43 19.48 10.99
CA ALA A 65 7.92 20.05 12.25
C ALA A 65 6.91 21.05 12.85
N LEU A 66 6.15 21.73 11.98
CA LEU A 66 5.17 22.73 12.36
C LEU A 66 3.76 22.13 12.28
N SER A 67 2.93 22.38 13.30
CA SER A 67 1.56 21.85 13.34
C SER A 67 0.67 22.43 12.24
N ASP A 68 0.90 23.68 11.82
CA ASP A 68 0.10 24.35 10.78
C ASP A 68 0.28 23.70 9.39
N GLU A 69 1.41 23.03 9.18
CA GLU A 69 1.69 22.29 7.95
C GLU A 69 1.19 20.84 8.01
N ALA A 70 0.91 20.32 9.21
CA ALA A 70 0.47 18.95 9.49
C ALA A 70 -1.06 18.81 9.32
N ASN A 71 -1.55 19.07 8.12
CA ASN A 71 -2.96 18.96 7.76
C ASN A 71 -3.36 17.51 7.46
N GLU A 72 -4.64 17.21 7.28
CA GLU A 72 -5.05 15.86 6.90
C GLU A 72 -4.95 15.63 5.38
N LEU A 73 -4.29 14.54 4.97
CA LEU A 73 -4.28 14.09 3.58
C LEU A 73 -5.40 13.07 3.35
N LEU A 74 -6.54 13.56 2.88
CA LEU A 74 -7.74 12.73 2.64
C LEU A 74 -7.87 12.32 1.17
N PRO A 75 -8.33 11.08 0.88
CA PRO A 75 -8.64 10.67 -0.47
C PRO A 75 -9.90 11.41 -0.98
N VAL A 76 -9.80 12.02 -2.15
CA VAL A 76 -10.92 12.73 -2.81
C VAL A 76 -11.40 11.91 -4.00
N PHE A 77 -12.69 11.55 -4.00
CA PHE A 77 -13.31 10.91 -5.15
C PHE A 77 -13.67 11.93 -6.22
N ASN A 78 -13.10 11.78 -7.42
CA ASN A 78 -13.32 12.66 -8.56
C ASN A 78 -13.23 11.90 -9.90
N LYS A 79 -13.30 12.63 -11.03
CA LYS A 79 -13.16 12.04 -12.37
C LYS A 79 -11.79 11.37 -12.57
N THR A 80 -10.74 11.86 -11.91
CA THR A 80 -9.38 11.29 -11.97
C THR A 80 -9.28 9.99 -11.18
N SER A 81 -9.80 9.94 -9.95
CA SER A 81 -9.84 8.70 -9.16
C SER A 81 -10.69 7.63 -9.85
N SER A 82 -11.79 8.01 -10.49
CA SER A 82 -12.63 7.09 -11.29
C SER A 82 -11.87 6.48 -12.47
N ARG A 83 -10.99 7.25 -13.12
CA ARG A 83 -10.12 6.74 -14.19
C ARG A 83 -9.10 5.73 -13.68
N HIS A 84 -8.56 5.91 -12.46
CA HIS A 84 -7.64 4.95 -11.86
C HIS A 84 -8.24 3.55 -11.76
N TYR A 85 -9.53 3.44 -11.40
CA TYR A 85 -10.24 2.15 -11.33
C TYR A 85 -10.66 1.58 -12.70
N ARG A 86 -10.83 2.45 -13.71
CA ARG A 86 -11.29 2.05 -15.06
C ARG A 86 -10.15 1.86 -16.05
N ALA A 87 -8.91 2.12 -15.64
CA ALA A 87 -7.75 2.02 -16.52
C ALA A 87 -7.59 0.57 -17.02
N THR A 88 -7.61 0.39 -18.34
CA THR A 88 -7.24 -0.88 -18.97
C THR A 88 -5.72 -1.03 -18.92
N VAL A 89 -5.22 -2.26 -18.74
CA VAL A 89 -3.78 -2.54 -18.77
C VAL A 89 -3.19 -2.08 -20.10
N GLY A 90 -2.35 -1.05 -20.05
CA GLY A 90 -1.65 -0.52 -21.22
C GLY A 90 -0.47 -1.41 -21.64
N THR A 91 0.08 -1.15 -22.82
CA THR A 91 1.41 -1.63 -23.20
C THR A 91 2.45 -1.04 -22.26
N HIS A 92 3.43 -1.83 -21.81
CA HIS A 92 4.47 -1.36 -20.89
C HIS A 92 5.40 -0.37 -21.60
N ASP A 93 5.77 0.71 -20.91
CA ASP A 93 6.61 1.81 -21.45
C ASP A 93 8.11 1.47 -21.51
N TRP A 94 8.53 0.32 -20.94
CA TRP A 94 9.91 -0.16 -20.96
C TRP A 94 10.03 -1.51 -21.68
N SER A 95 11.17 -1.72 -22.34
CA SER A 95 11.50 -3.01 -22.93
C SER A 95 11.67 -4.08 -21.85
N THR A 96 10.99 -5.20 -22.00
CA THR A 96 11.18 -6.37 -21.13
C THR A 96 12.26 -7.28 -21.73
N GLN A 97 13.03 -7.93 -20.87
CA GLN A 97 13.97 -8.95 -21.32
C GLN A 97 13.17 -10.11 -21.92
N ASN A 98 13.46 -10.44 -23.17
CA ASN A 98 12.85 -11.58 -23.83
C ASN A 98 13.40 -12.86 -23.19
N GLN A 99 12.54 -13.64 -22.52
CA GLN A 99 12.91 -14.91 -21.86
C GLN A 99 13.40 -15.97 -22.85
N THR A 100 13.26 -15.74 -24.17
CA THR A 100 13.69 -16.65 -25.25
C THR A 100 14.95 -16.14 -25.94
N MET A 101 16.09 -16.17 -25.23
CA MET A 101 17.40 -16.21 -25.91
C MET A 101 17.58 -17.63 -26.51
N GLY A 102 16.99 -17.87 -27.68
CA GLY A 102 17.12 -19.15 -28.37
C GLY A 102 16.65 -19.20 -29.82
N VAL A 103 15.72 -18.34 -30.26
CA VAL A 103 15.30 -18.33 -31.68
C VAL A 103 15.09 -16.89 -32.13
N ARG A 104 15.95 -16.42 -33.04
CA ARG A 104 15.74 -15.19 -33.79
C ARG A 104 14.42 -15.31 -34.55
N GLN A 105 13.34 -14.70 -34.08
CA GLN A 105 12.18 -14.43 -34.93
C GLN A 105 12.54 -13.29 -35.88
N LEU A 106 13.14 -13.61 -37.03
CA LEU A 106 12.90 -12.83 -38.23
C LEU A 106 11.46 -13.11 -38.65
N THR A 107 10.56 -12.17 -38.45
CA THR A 107 9.31 -12.13 -39.21
C THR A 107 9.40 -10.98 -40.19
N THR A 108 9.66 -11.36 -41.44
CA THR A 108 9.52 -10.53 -42.63
C THR A 108 8.15 -9.85 -42.62
N PHE A 109 8.13 -8.52 -42.72
CA PHE A 109 6.94 -7.74 -43.04
C PHE A 109 6.40 -8.20 -44.39
N ASN A 110 5.30 -8.96 -44.37
CA ASN A 110 4.61 -9.32 -45.61
C ASN A 110 3.67 -8.17 -45.99
N ASP A 111 4.25 -7.13 -46.59
CA ASP A 111 3.52 -6.05 -47.25
C ASP A 111 2.92 -6.63 -48.55
N LYS A 112 1.65 -7.04 -48.49
CA LYS A 112 0.83 -7.22 -49.70
C LYS A 112 -0.43 -6.38 -49.60
N ARG A 113 -0.24 -5.08 -49.87
CA ARG A 113 -1.25 -4.23 -50.52
C ARG A 113 -1.77 -4.94 -51.78
N ARG A 114 -3.05 -5.33 -51.79
CA ARG A 114 -3.89 -5.42 -53.01
C ARG A 114 -5.34 -5.10 -52.61
N ILE A 115 -5.73 -3.83 -52.67
CA ILE A 115 -6.42 -3.14 -53.78
C ILE A 115 -7.92 -3.46 -53.85
N SER A 116 -8.71 -2.46 -53.43
CA SER A 116 -10.05 -1.98 -53.88
C SER A 116 -11.27 -2.90 -54.04
N ALA A 117 -12.41 -2.39 -53.54
CA ALA A 117 -13.78 -2.28 -54.12
C ALA A 117 -14.42 -3.54 -54.75
N SER A 118 -15.71 -3.85 -54.59
CA SER A 118 -16.93 -3.07 -54.29
C SER A 118 -17.89 -3.92 -53.47
#